data_AF-A0A1Z9LQM0-F1
#
_entry.id   AF-A0A1Z9LQM0-F1
#
_cell.length_a   1.000
_cell.length_b   1.000
_cell.length_c   1.000
_cell.angle_alpha   90.00
_cell.angle_beta   90.00
_cell.angle_gamma   90.00
#
_symmetry.space_group_name_H-M   'P 1'
#
loop_
_entity.id
_entity.type
_entity.pdbx_description
1 polymer ?
#
loop_
_entity_poly.entity_id
_entity_poly.type
_entity_poly.pdbx_seq_one_letter_code
_entity_poly.pdbx_strand_id
1 'polypeptide(L)'
;MSSYIDLKYINELSSRLGQFKKKGDYLFNFRCPHCGDSKKSKTKARAYFYQVKNDMFFKCHNCGEGQSLSNFLKFIDPKKYESYLLERYKGSAPSTPAPKFDFKPTKFEDIDYFDKLTKISELEDSHPAKVYITKRMIPESFWSKLYICNKFMSFVNEVKPNTFPHTKGEHPRLIIPFYGVDGKPFAFQGRAFGKEQPKYLTVKIDSDKQKVYGLDRVNLQQHIHIVEGPIDSMFIDNCLAAGGADLTLRVPPDNVTYIFDNEPRNKEIIKRMYDVVSKDYNLVVWPEDMRHKDVNDMIMAGLTKNEIKDIISTNTHSKLSALTKLNYYKKC
;
A
#
# COMPACT_ATOMS: atom_id res chain seq x y z
N MET A 1 37.66 -4.51 -22.82
CA MET A 1 36.93 -4.78 -24.08
C MET A 1 35.73 -3.85 -24.32
N SER A 2 34.98 -3.42 -23.28
CA SER A 2 33.83 -2.48 -23.39
C SER A 2 34.13 -1.17 -24.16
N SER A 3 35.29 -0.56 -23.92
CA SER A 3 35.65 0.76 -24.46
C SER A 3 35.79 0.83 -26.00
N TYR A 4 36.21 -0.25 -26.67
CA TYR A 4 36.36 -0.25 -28.14
C TYR A 4 35.00 -0.22 -28.86
N ILE A 5 34.03 -0.98 -28.35
CA ILE A 5 32.66 -1.00 -28.87
C ILE A 5 32.02 0.37 -28.68
N ASP A 6 32.17 0.98 -27.50
CA ASP A 6 31.63 2.32 -27.23
C ASP A 6 32.20 3.37 -28.21
N LEU A 7 33.52 3.34 -28.45
CA LEU A 7 34.16 4.24 -29.41
C LEU A 7 33.68 4.00 -30.85
N LYS A 8 33.49 2.75 -31.27
CA LYS A 8 32.92 2.42 -32.59
C LYS A 8 31.57 3.10 -32.77
N TYR A 9 30.64 2.90 -31.84
CA TYR A 9 29.28 3.47 -31.96
C TYR A 9 29.24 5.00 -31.82
N ILE A 10 30.14 5.60 -31.03
CA ILE A 10 30.30 7.06 -30.98
C ILE A 10 30.77 7.60 -32.33
N ASN A 11 31.76 6.95 -32.95
CA ASN A 11 32.29 7.38 -34.26
C ASN A 11 31.23 7.23 -35.36
N GLU A 12 30.45 6.15 -35.36
CA GLU A 12 29.37 6.00 -36.33
C GLU A 12 28.21 7.00 -36.13
N LEU A 13 28.02 7.54 -34.93
CA LEU A 13 27.05 8.60 -34.65
C LEU A 13 27.57 10.00 -34.98
N SER A 14 28.88 10.17 -35.14
CA SER A 14 29.54 11.48 -35.25
C SER A 14 28.93 12.37 -36.34
N SER A 15 28.58 11.80 -37.50
CA SER A 15 27.98 12.52 -38.64
C SER A 15 26.58 13.05 -38.36
N ARG A 16 25.86 12.45 -37.41
CA ARG A 16 24.49 12.85 -37.02
C ARG A 16 24.47 13.84 -35.86
N LEU A 17 25.60 14.01 -35.18
CA LEU A 17 25.73 14.93 -34.06
C LEU A 17 26.29 16.26 -34.54
N GLY A 18 25.50 17.33 -34.37
CA GLY A 18 25.91 18.67 -34.78
C GLY A 18 27.20 19.10 -34.06
N GLN A 19 28.14 19.67 -34.82
CA GLN A 19 29.42 20.18 -34.31
C GLN A 19 30.27 19.15 -33.55
N PHE A 20 30.20 17.88 -33.94
CA PHE A 20 30.99 16.83 -33.32
C PHE A 20 32.50 17.05 -33.48
N LYS A 21 33.23 17.02 -32.36
CA LYS A 21 34.67 17.21 -32.27
C LYS A 21 35.27 16.22 -31.28
N LYS A 22 36.28 15.44 -31.71
CA LYS A 22 37.15 14.68 -30.80
C LYS A 22 38.10 15.65 -30.10
N LYS A 23 38.09 15.66 -28.76
CA LYS A 23 38.91 16.52 -27.89
C LYS A 23 40.02 15.75 -27.17
N GLY A 24 39.89 14.44 -27.09
CA GLY A 24 40.89 13.50 -26.57
C GLY A 24 40.49 12.08 -26.97
N ASP A 25 41.24 11.08 -26.55
CA ASP A 25 40.98 9.69 -26.97
C ASP A 25 39.60 9.17 -26.54
N TYR A 26 39.13 9.63 -25.39
CA TYR A 26 37.82 9.30 -24.84
C TYR A 26 37.02 10.54 -24.46
N LEU A 27 37.24 11.66 -25.15
CA LEU A 27 36.51 12.91 -24.91
C LEU A 27 36.03 13.48 -26.23
N PHE A 28 34.72 13.64 -26.37
CA PHE A 28 34.08 14.17 -27.57
C PHE A 28 33.14 15.30 -27.18
N ASN A 29 33.14 16.39 -27.93
CA ASN A 29 32.27 17.54 -27.72
C ASN A 29 31.34 17.71 -28.92
N PHE A 30 30.07 18.02 -28.66
CA PHE A 30 29.07 18.21 -29.70
C PHE A 30 27.88 19.02 -29.19
N ARG A 31 27.00 19.40 -30.10
CA ARG A 31 25.75 20.10 -29.81
C ARG A 31 24.74 19.11 -29.23
N CYS A 32 24.18 19.44 -28.07
CA CYS A 32 23.27 18.55 -27.36
C CYS A 32 21.99 18.29 -28.17
N PRO A 33 21.65 17.02 -28.49
CA PRO A 33 20.42 16.70 -29.23
C PRO A 33 19.16 16.80 -28.37
N HIS A 34 19.26 16.70 -27.04
CA HIS A 34 18.11 16.83 -26.13
C HIS A 34 17.55 18.25 -26.07
N CYS A 35 18.43 19.25 -25.92
CA CYS A 35 18.02 20.65 -25.73
C CYS A 35 18.37 21.57 -26.90
N GLY A 36 19.09 21.07 -27.90
CA GLY A 36 19.57 21.88 -29.02
C GLY A 36 20.59 22.96 -28.64
N ASP A 37 21.10 22.95 -27.41
CA ASP A 37 22.11 23.89 -26.87
C ASP A 37 21.66 25.37 -26.81
N SER A 38 21.95 26.19 -27.83
CA SER A 38 21.54 27.60 -27.87
C SER A 38 20.68 27.89 -29.10
N LYS A 39 19.52 28.51 -28.89
CA LYS A 39 18.67 29.02 -29.99
C LYS A 39 19.29 30.23 -30.71
N LYS A 40 20.08 31.04 -29.99
CA LYS A 40 20.74 32.26 -30.52
C LYS A 40 22.06 31.97 -31.24
N SER A 41 22.83 30.98 -30.76
CA SER A 41 24.11 30.63 -31.36
C SER A 41 24.12 29.20 -31.88
N LYS A 42 24.24 29.06 -33.20
CA LYS A 42 24.37 27.77 -33.87
C LYS A 42 25.73 27.09 -33.59
N THR A 43 26.69 27.83 -33.04
CA THR A 43 28.06 27.33 -32.82
C THR A 43 28.35 26.80 -31.41
N LYS A 44 27.41 26.92 -30.47
CA LYS A 44 27.57 26.42 -29.09
C LYS A 44 27.34 24.90 -29.01
N ALA A 45 28.31 24.23 -28.40
CA ALA A 45 28.35 22.79 -28.15
C ALA A 45 28.81 22.51 -26.71
N ARG A 46 27.88 22.12 -25.84
CA ARG A 46 28.08 21.88 -24.39
C ARG A 46 27.71 20.45 -23.97
N ALA A 47 27.48 19.57 -24.94
CA ALA A 47 27.39 18.14 -24.70
C ALA A 47 28.76 17.49 -24.86
N TYR A 48 29.00 16.49 -24.02
CA TYR A 48 30.23 15.71 -24.03
C TYR A 48 29.92 14.22 -23.93
N PHE A 49 30.69 13.43 -24.67
CA PHE A 49 30.97 12.06 -24.30
C PHE A 49 32.31 12.01 -23.58
N TYR A 50 32.35 11.32 -22.45
CA TYR A 50 33.55 11.16 -21.62
C TYR A 50 33.58 9.76 -21.02
N GLN A 51 34.78 9.26 -20.73
CA GLN A 51 34.95 7.94 -20.11
C GLN A 51 34.91 8.01 -18.59
N VAL A 52 34.23 7.03 -17.98
CA VAL A 52 34.34 6.72 -16.56
C VAL A 52 34.66 5.23 -16.43
N LYS A 53 35.82 4.92 -15.85
CA LYS A 53 36.38 3.55 -15.85
C LYS A 53 36.48 3.02 -17.29
N ASN A 54 35.70 2.00 -17.65
CA ASN A 54 35.75 1.35 -18.95
C ASN A 54 34.61 1.76 -19.90
N ASP A 55 33.69 2.62 -19.46
CA ASP A 55 32.45 2.90 -20.15
C ASP A 55 32.32 4.38 -20.53
N MET A 56 31.65 4.65 -21.65
CA MET A 56 31.39 6.01 -22.11
C MET A 56 30.06 6.55 -21.57
N PHE A 57 30.07 7.81 -21.17
CA PHE A 57 28.92 8.53 -20.63
C PHE A 57 28.67 9.82 -21.39
N PHE A 58 27.40 10.19 -21.48
CA PHE A 58 26.94 11.46 -21.99
C PHE A 58 26.69 12.45 -20.84
N LYS A 59 27.09 13.70 -21.01
CA LYS A 59 26.66 14.81 -20.14
C LYS A 59 26.47 16.09 -20.94
N CYS A 60 25.38 16.80 -20.67
CA CYS A 60 25.11 18.14 -21.17
C CYS A 60 25.26 19.17 -20.06
N HIS A 61 26.15 20.15 -20.25
CA HIS A 61 26.32 21.28 -19.31
C HIS A 61 25.32 22.43 -19.55
N ASN A 62 24.40 22.30 -20.51
CA ASN A 62 23.33 23.28 -20.71
C ASN A 62 22.02 22.87 -20.00
N CYS A 63 21.51 21.67 -20.27
CA CYS A 63 20.26 21.19 -19.70
C CYS A 63 20.44 20.22 -18.51
N GLY A 64 21.69 19.90 -18.14
CA GLY A 64 21.99 19.01 -17.03
C GLY A 64 21.84 17.51 -17.32
N GLU A 65 21.23 17.14 -18.45
CA GLU A 65 20.99 15.75 -18.85
C GLU A 65 22.28 14.92 -18.85
N GLY A 66 22.23 13.74 -18.21
CA GLY A 66 23.37 12.84 -18.10
C GLY A 66 22.93 11.39 -18.10
N GLN A 67 23.55 10.57 -18.94
CA GLN A 67 23.15 9.17 -19.13
C GLN A 67 24.33 8.33 -19.66
N SER A 68 24.23 7.01 -19.57
CA SER A 68 25.20 6.11 -20.21
C SER A 68 25.13 6.22 -21.75
N LEU A 69 26.19 5.81 -22.45
CA LEU A 69 26.16 5.73 -23.92
C LEU A 69 25.01 4.84 -24.42
N SER A 70 24.73 3.75 -23.72
CA SER A 70 23.62 2.84 -24.01
C SER A 70 22.26 3.56 -24.06
N ASN A 71 21.93 4.33 -23.00
CA ASN A 71 20.69 5.09 -22.94
C ASN A 71 20.66 6.24 -23.96
N PHE A 72 21.81 6.85 -24.23
CA PHE A 72 21.93 7.85 -25.29
C PHE A 72 21.65 7.28 -26.68
N LEU A 73 22.18 6.10 -27.00
CA LEU A 73 21.91 5.40 -28.24
C LEU A 73 20.42 5.09 -28.38
N LYS A 74 19.78 4.60 -27.31
CA LYS A 74 18.33 4.35 -27.30
C LYS A 74 17.50 5.58 -27.66
N PHE A 75 17.94 6.77 -27.21
CA PHE A 75 17.27 8.04 -27.51
C PHE A 75 17.48 8.50 -28.97
N ILE A 76 18.71 8.42 -29.49
CA ILE A 76 19.05 8.95 -30.82
C ILE A 76 18.72 7.99 -31.96
N ASP A 77 18.89 6.69 -31.72
CA ASP A 77 18.70 5.64 -32.71
C ASP A 77 18.38 4.29 -32.06
N PRO A 78 17.08 4.00 -31.86
CA PRO A 78 16.63 2.73 -31.30
C PRO A 78 17.14 1.50 -32.06
N LYS A 79 17.33 1.58 -33.40
CA LYS A 79 17.82 0.46 -34.21
C LYS A 79 19.31 0.20 -33.97
N LYS A 80 20.12 1.26 -33.88
CA LYS A 80 21.55 1.11 -33.50
C LYS A 80 21.72 0.66 -32.07
N TYR A 81 20.82 1.06 -31.17
CA TYR A 81 20.82 0.59 -29.79
C TYR A 81 20.72 -0.94 -29.70
N GLU A 82 19.81 -1.57 -30.46
CA GLU A 82 19.70 -3.04 -30.51
C GLU A 82 20.99 -3.71 -30.99
N SER A 83 21.60 -3.16 -32.05
CA SER A 83 22.88 -3.66 -32.58
C SER A 83 24.01 -3.51 -31.55
N TYR A 84 24.06 -2.37 -30.86
CA TYR A 84 25.03 -2.07 -29.82
C TYR A 84 24.92 -3.04 -28.63
N LEU A 85 23.70 -3.35 -28.18
CA LEU A 85 23.50 -4.35 -27.13
C LEU A 85 24.02 -5.71 -27.58
N LEU A 86 23.64 -6.16 -28.78
CA LEU A 86 24.08 -7.46 -29.30
C LEU A 86 25.61 -7.56 -29.39
N GLU A 87 26.30 -6.52 -29.86
CA GLU A 87 27.77 -6.50 -29.96
C GLU A 87 28.42 -6.49 -28.57
N ARG A 88 27.89 -5.70 -27.64
CA ARG A 88 28.38 -5.59 -26.27
C ARG A 88 28.22 -6.88 -25.46
N TYR A 89 27.14 -7.64 -25.70
CA TYR A 89 26.88 -8.92 -25.04
C TYR A 89 27.52 -10.13 -25.76
N LYS A 90 27.81 -10.06 -27.07
CA LYS A 90 28.50 -11.13 -27.80
C LYS A 90 30.00 -11.22 -27.49
N GLY A 91 30.66 -10.11 -27.15
CA GLY A 91 32.11 -10.05 -26.92
C GLY A 91 32.57 -10.08 -25.47
N SER A 92 31.65 -10.14 -24.51
CA SER A 92 32.01 -10.05 -23.09
C SER A 92 31.00 -10.79 -22.22
N ALA A 93 31.34 -12.01 -21.80
CA ALA A 93 30.94 -12.45 -20.47
C ALA A 93 31.42 -11.36 -19.49
N PRO A 94 30.60 -10.89 -18.53
CA PRO A 94 30.99 -9.77 -17.67
C PRO A 94 32.31 -10.07 -16.95
N SER A 95 33.36 -9.28 -17.25
CA SER A 95 34.64 -9.32 -16.52
C SER A 95 34.61 -8.47 -15.24
N THR A 96 33.44 -7.97 -14.85
CA THR A 96 33.18 -7.65 -13.46
C THR A 96 33.19 -8.97 -12.70
N PRO A 97 33.97 -9.13 -11.60
CA PRO A 97 33.63 -10.15 -10.62
C PRO A 97 32.13 -10.04 -10.41
N ALA A 98 31.39 -11.16 -10.55
CA ALA A 98 29.99 -11.17 -10.16
C ALA A 98 29.95 -10.43 -8.82
N PRO A 99 29.20 -9.32 -8.69
CA PRO A 99 29.11 -8.64 -7.42
C PRO A 99 28.94 -9.74 -6.39
N LYS A 100 29.88 -9.83 -5.44
CA LYS A 100 29.61 -10.56 -4.21
C LYS A 100 28.53 -9.73 -3.54
N PHE A 101 27.32 -9.93 -4.02
CA PHE A 101 26.18 -9.70 -3.22
C PHE A 101 26.38 -10.70 -2.09
N ASP A 102 26.90 -10.21 -0.97
CA ASP A 102 26.48 -10.74 0.31
C ASP A 102 25.01 -10.33 0.48
N PHE A 103 24.15 -10.82 -0.44
CA PHE A 103 22.84 -11.24 -0.04
C PHE A 103 23.15 -12.37 0.92
N LYS A 104 23.39 -12.01 2.20
CA LYS A 104 22.67 -12.77 3.21
C LYS A 104 21.26 -12.77 2.64
N PRO A 105 20.69 -13.92 2.22
CA PRO A 105 19.26 -13.95 2.11
C PRO A 105 18.83 -13.35 3.43
N THR A 106 18.19 -12.18 3.40
CA THR A 106 17.24 -11.90 4.44
C THR A 106 16.36 -13.12 4.29
N LYS A 107 16.59 -14.12 5.14
CA LYS A 107 15.53 -15.04 5.48
C LYS A 107 14.50 -14.05 5.97
N PHE A 108 13.62 -13.64 5.07
CA PHE A 108 12.28 -13.29 5.48
C PHE A 108 11.81 -14.63 6.02
N GLU A 109 12.15 -14.88 7.28
CA GLU A 109 11.44 -15.85 8.05
C GLU A 109 9.99 -15.39 7.86
N ASP A 110 9.17 -16.26 7.31
CA ASP A 110 7.73 -16.06 7.33
C ASP A 110 7.33 -16.17 8.80
N ILE A 111 7.64 -15.12 9.57
CA ILE A 111 7.34 -15.06 10.99
C ILE A 111 5.87 -14.69 11.06
N ASP A 112 5.03 -15.72 11.16
CA ASP A 112 3.72 -15.53 11.73
C ASP A 112 3.89 -15.34 13.23
N TYR A 113 3.90 -14.08 13.65
CA TYR A 113 3.98 -13.71 15.07
C TYR A 113 2.87 -14.33 15.93
N PHE A 114 1.78 -14.79 15.30
CA PHE A 114 0.59 -15.28 15.99
C PHE A 114 0.59 -16.79 16.19
N ASP A 115 1.53 -17.55 15.61
CA ASP A 115 1.61 -19.02 15.73
C ASP A 115 1.73 -19.52 17.18
N LYS A 116 2.37 -18.72 18.04
CA LYS A 116 2.52 -19.01 19.49
C LYS A 116 1.29 -18.65 20.32
N LEU A 117 0.30 -17.99 19.72
CA LEU A 117 -0.94 -17.63 20.39
C LEU A 117 -1.99 -18.72 20.12
N THR A 118 -2.89 -18.92 21.08
CA THR A 118 -3.98 -19.88 20.92
C THR A 118 -5.09 -19.28 20.07
N LYS A 119 -5.55 -20.00 19.04
CA LYS A 119 -6.70 -19.58 18.23
C LYS A 119 -7.98 -19.66 19.03
N ILE A 120 -8.92 -18.75 18.80
CA ILE A 120 -10.19 -18.80 19.53
C ILE A 120 -10.98 -20.07 19.20
N SER A 121 -10.86 -20.60 17.98
CA SER A 121 -11.49 -21.88 17.59
C SER A 121 -11.05 -23.08 18.43
N GLU A 122 -9.86 -23.03 19.05
CA GLU A 122 -9.28 -24.12 19.85
C GLU A 122 -9.66 -24.02 21.33
N LEU A 123 -10.34 -22.94 21.74
CA LEU A 123 -10.70 -22.73 23.13
C LEU A 123 -12.00 -23.48 23.47
N GLU A 124 -12.10 -23.90 24.72
CA GLU A 124 -13.34 -24.40 25.32
C GLU A 124 -14.44 -23.33 25.30
N ASP A 125 -15.70 -23.75 25.17
CA ASP A 125 -16.86 -22.85 25.07
C ASP A 125 -17.05 -21.94 26.28
N SER A 126 -16.57 -22.39 27.45
CA SER A 126 -16.59 -21.63 28.70
C SER A 126 -15.48 -20.56 28.79
N HIS A 127 -14.49 -20.58 27.89
CA HIS A 127 -13.37 -19.66 27.94
C HIS A 127 -13.84 -18.20 27.72
N PRO A 128 -13.42 -17.23 28.56
CA PRO A 128 -13.93 -15.85 28.50
C PRO A 128 -13.84 -15.19 27.12
N ALA A 129 -12.74 -15.42 26.40
CA ALA A 129 -12.55 -14.90 25.05
C ALA A 129 -13.51 -15.53 24.03
N LYS A 130 -13.82 -16.82 24.15
CA LYS A 130 -14.76 -17.52 23.26
C LYS A 130 -16.19 -17.06 23.56
N VAL A 131 -16.57 -17.04 24.84
CA VAL A 131 -17.84 -16.45 25.31
C VAL A 131 -18.02 -15.02 24.78
N TYR A 132 -16.96 -14.21 24.78
CA TYR A 132 -17.02 -12.85 24.26
C TYR A 132 -17.34 -12.80 22.76
N ILE A 133 -16.64 -13.58 21.92
CA ILE A 133 -16.89 -13.55 20.48
C ILE A 133 -18.25 -14.16 20.11
N THR A 134 -18.71 -15.16 20.87
CA THR A 134 -20.04 -15.76 20.71
C THR A 134 -21.14 -14.76 21.06
N LYS A 135 -21.00 -14.02 22.17
CA LYS A 135 -21.93 -12.92 22.52
C LYS A 135 -21.94 -11.81 21.48
N ARG A 136 -20.80 -11.57 20.83
CA ARG A 136 -20.66 -10.64 19.71
C ARG A 136 -21.18 -11.22 18.39
N MET A 137 -21.66 -12.46 18.38
CA MET A 137 -22.17 -13.17 17.20
C MET A 137 -21.16 -13.28 16.05
N ILE A 138 -19.86 -13.20 16.34
CA ILE A 138 -18.82 -13.25 15.28
C ILE A 138 -18.93 -14.59 14.54
N PRO A 139 -18.97 -14.62 13.20
CA PRO A 139 -19.15 -15.86 12.45
C PRO A 139 -18.01 -16.85 12.68
N GLU A 140 -18.33 -18.14 12.77
CA GLU A 140 -17.37 -19.22 13.04
C GLU A 140 -16.20 -19.28 12.06
N SER A 141 -16.41 -18.87 10.80
CA SER A 141 -15.37 -18.77 9.77
C SER A 141 -14.23 -17.79 10.11
N PHE A 142 -14.40 -16.96 11.15
CA PHE A 142 -13.38 -16.06 11.68
C PHE A 142 -12.72 -16.57 12.97
N TRP A 143 -13.26 -17.59 13.63
CA TRP A 143 -12.77 -18.01 14.95
C TRP A 143 -11.33 -18.53 14.90
N SER A 144 -10.95 -19.20 13.81
CA SER A 144 -9.59 -19.66 13.55
C SER A 144 -8.61 -18.57 13.12
N LYS A 145 -9.11 -17.35 12.86
CA LYS A 145 -8.34 -16.17 12.45
C LYS A 145 -8.11 -15.18 13.60
N LEU A 146 -8.73 -15.44 14.74
CA LEU A 146 -8.64 -14.65 15.95
C LEU A 146 -7.86 -15.42 17.00
N TYR A 147 -7.11 -14.70 17.83
CA TYR A 147 -6.25 -15.31 18.83
C TYR A 147 -6.48 -14.70 20.20
N ILE A 148 -6.25 -15.48 21.26
CA ILE A 148 -6.15 -14.95 22.61
C ILE A 148 -4.68 -14.69 22.93
N CYS A 149 -4.39 -13.48 23.43
CA CYS A 149 -3.10 -13.15 24.00
C CYS A 149 -3.26 -12.83 25.49
N ASN A 150 -2.79 -13.71 26.36
CA ASN A 150 -2.90 -13.55 27.81
C ASN A 150 -2.02 -12.40 28.35
N LYS A 151 -0.86 -12.19 27.73
CA LYS A 151 0.15 -11.19 28.12
C LYS A 151 0.38 -10.20 26.97
N PHE A 152 -0.61 -9.33 26.75
CA PHE A 152 -0.64 -8.46 25.57
C PHE A 152 0.59 -7.55 25.46
N MET A 153 0.95 -6.83 26.54
CA MET A 153 2.07 -5.88 26.47
C MET A 153 3.39 -6.60 26.24
N SER A 154 3.58 -7.75 26.89
CA SER A 154 4.76 -8.60 26.69
C SER A 154 4.87 -9.09 25.24
N PHE A 155 3.76 -9.59 24.68
CA PHE A 155 3.70 -10.01 23.27
C PHE A 155 4.01 -8.87 22.31
N VAL A 156 3.45 -7.68 22.54
CA VAL A 156 3.73 -6.51 21.71
C VAL A 156 5.20 -6.13 21.76
N ASN A 157 5.84 -6.16 22.93
CA ASN A 157 7.27 -5.87 23.06
C ASN A 157 8.16 -6.95 22.40
N GLU A 158 7.68 -8.18 22.26
CA GLU A 158 8.40 -9.21 21.51
C GLU A 158 8.32 -8.97 20.00
N VAL A 159 7.14 -8.60 19.48
CA VAL A 159 6.94 -8.31 18.06
C VAL A 159 7.58 -6.97 17.66
N LYS A 160 7.47 -5.97 18.54
CA LYS A 160 7.98 -4.61 18.34
C LYS A 160 8.64 -4.13 19.63
N PRO A 161 9.96 -4.37 19.78
CA PRO A 161 10.71 -3.98 20.98
C PRO A 161 10.49 -2.53 21.38
N ASN A 162 10.45 -2.30 22.69
CA ASN A 162 10.31 -0.97 23.31
C ASN A 162 8.99 -0.23 23.00
N THR A 163 7.91 -0.94 22.64
CA THR A 163 6.59 -0.30 22.45
C THR A 163 5.95 0.09 23.79
N PHE A 164 6.02 -0.78 24.79
CA PHE A 164 5.57 -0.50 26.15
C PHE A 164 6.78 -0.39 27.09
N PRO A 165 6.88 0.70 27.89
CA PRO A 165 8.02 0.90 28.80
C PRO A 165 8.02 -0.10 29.96
N HIS A 166 6.86 -0.65 30.32
CA HIS A 166 6.70 -1.71 31.30
C HIS A 166 5.45 -2.54 30.98
N THR A 167 5.39 -3.76 31.50
CA THR A 167 4.24 -4.68 31.34
C THR A 167 3.36 -4.75 32.59
N LYS A 168 3.56 -3.87 33.57
CA LYS A 168 2.69 -3.78 34.75
C LYS A 168 1.26 -3.43 34.34
N GLY A 169 0.30 -4.21 34.85
CA GLY A 169 -1.12 -4.05 34.50
C GLY A 169 -1.46 -4.56 33.10
N GLU A 170 -0.67 -5.49 32.54
CA GLU A 170 -1.08 -6.14 31.30
C GLU A 170 -2.32 -7.02 31.53
N HIS A 171 -3.21 -7.01 30.55
CA HIS A 171 -4.45 -7.75 30.58
C HIS A 171 -4.60 -8.56 29.28
N PRO A 172 -5.32 -9.70 29.32
CA PRO A 172 -5.60 -10.47 28.14
C PRO A 172 -6.35 -9.65 27.08
N ARG A 173 -5.99 -9.85 25.81
CA ARG A 173 -6.68 -9.21 24.68
C ARG A 173 -6.94 -10.19 23.55
N LEU A 174 -8.09 -10.01 22.92
CA LEU A 174 -8.42 -10.66 21.66
C LEU A 174 -7.57 -10.01 20.57
N ILE A 175 -6.74 -10.79 19.90
CA ILE A 175 -5.90 -10.35 18.80
C ILE A 175 -6.66 -10.50 17.49
N ILE A 176 -6.70 -9.42 16.73
CA ILE A 176 -7.22 -9.34 15.37
C ILE A 176 -6.05 -9.00 14.45
N PRO A 177 -5.43 -9.99 13.78
CA PRO A 177 -4.34 -9.77 12.84
C PRO A 177 -4.78 -9.07 11.55
N PHE A 178 -3.85 -8.31 10.96
CA PHE A 178 -4.05 -7.61 9.68
C PHE A 178 -3.01 -8.15 8.70
N TYR A 179 -3.50 -8.82 7.66
CA TYR A 179 -2.67 -9.40 6.61
C TYR A 179 -2.74 -8.57 5.34
N GLY A 180 -1.62 -8.45 4.65
CA GLY A 180 -1.55 -7.84 3.33
C GLY A 180 -2.07 -8.79 2.25
N VAL A 181 -2.15 -8.29 1.01
CA VAL A 181 -2.46 -9.11 -0.18
C VAL A 181 -1.43 -10.22 -0.44
N ASP A 182 -0.23 -10.07 0.13
CA ASP A 182 0.87 -11.04 0.12
C ASP A 182 0.72 -12.13 1.19
N GLY A 183 -0.35 -12.09 1.99
CA GLY A 183 -0.57 -13.00 3.11
C GLY A 183 0.30 -12.68 4.33
N LYS A 184 1.09 -11.60 4.32
CA LYS A 184 2.02 -11.28 5.40
C LYS A 184 1.36 -10.37 6.45
N PRO A 185 1.52 -10.67 7.75
CA PRO A 185 0.99 -9.80 8.79
C PRO A 185 1.76 -8.48 8.83
N PHE A 186 1.04 -7.37 8.85
CA PHE A 186 1.65 -6.02 8.91
C PHE A 186 1.17 -5.18 10.09
N ALA A 187 0.05 -5.55 10.68
CA ALA A 187 -0.46 -4.93 11.89
C ALA A 187 -1.33 -5.94 12.66
N PHE A 188 -1.69 -5.59 13.88
CA PHE A 188 -2.76 -6.27 14.61
C PHE A 188 -3.43 -5.32 15.59
N GLN A 189 -4.64 -5.67 16.00
CA GLN A 189 -5.32 -5.00 17.10
C GLN A 189 -5.47 -5.94 18.29
N GLY A 190 -5.17 -5.44 19.48
CA GLY A 190 -5.59 -6.04 20.74
C GLY A 190 -6.89 -5.41 21.22
N ARG A 191 -7.98 -6.16 21.19
CA ARG A 191 -9.27 -5.75 21.75
C ARG A 191 -9.43 -6.26 23.18
N ALA A 192 -9.73 -5.35 24.11
CA ALA A 192 -10.17 -5.71 25.45
C ALA A 192 -11.57 -6.32 25.39
N PHE A 193 -11.77 -7.43 26.10
CA PHE A 193 -13.05 -8.10 26.25
C PHE A 193 -13.57 -8.06 27.70
N GLY A 194 -12.86 -7.37 28.60
CA GLY A 194 -13.32 -6.98 29.93
C GLY A 194 -13.73 -5.50 29.98
N LYS A 195 -13.34 -4.81 31.06
CA LYS A 195 -13.66 -3.39 31.30
C LYS A 195 -12.49 -2.43 31.01
N GLU A 196 -11.37 -2.98 30.54
CA GLU A 196 -10.12 -2.27 30.34
C GLU A 196 -10.23 -1.23 29.22
N GLN A 197 -9.60 -0.07 29.43
CA GLN A 197 -9.47 0.98 28.43
C GLN A 197 -8.01 1.16 28.01
N PRO A 198 -7.74 1.52 26.74
CA PRO A 198 -8.71 1.67 25.66
C PRO A 198 -9.22 0.29 25.15
N LYS A 199 -10.46 0.26 24.65
CA LYS A 199 -11.07 -0.97 24.08
C LYS A 199 -10.22 -1.60 22.98
N TYR A 200 -9.55 -0.78 22.16
CA TYR A 200 -8.65 -1.24 21.10
C TYR A 200 -7.27 -0.61 21.26
N LEU A 201 -6.24 -1.43 21.12
CA LEU A 201 -4.86 -1.00 20.93
C LEU A 201 -4.38 -1.53 19.58
N THR A 202 -3.88 -0.66 18.71
CA THR A 202 -3.36 -1.06 17.39
C THR A 202 -1.85 -1.06 17.42
N VAL A 203 -1.25 -2.13 16.90
CA VAL A 203 0.19 -2.25 16.73
C VAL A 203 0.48 -2.40 15.25
N LYS A 204 1.25 -1.47 14.70
CA LYS A 204 1.79 -1.55 13.33
C LYS A 204 3.18 -2.16 13.38
N ILE A 205 3.31 -3.34 12.77
CA ILE A 205 4.58 -4.05 12.57
C ILE A 205 5.34 -3.32 11.46
N ASP A 206 4.65 -3.08 10.34
CA ASP A 206 5.10 -2.23 9.25
C ASP A 206 4.47 -0.83 9.40
N SER A 207 5.30 0.19 9.63
CA SER A 207 4.85 1.57 9.83
C SER A 207 4.26 2.19 8.56
N ASP A 208 4.72 1.73 7.40
CA ASP A 208 4.45 2.36 6.11
C ASP A 208 3.12 1.85 5.52
N LYS A 209 2.64 0.71 6.00
CA LYS A 209 1.34 0.15 5.60
C LYS A 209 0.17 0.88 6.27
N GLN A 210 -0.88 1.11 5.49
CA GLN A 210 -2.15 1.64 5.96
C GLN A 210 -2.88 0.57 6.79
N LYS A 211 -3.56 1.01 7.86
CA LYS A 211 -4.24 0.13 8.81
C LYS A 211 -5.58 -0.34 8.22
N VAL A 212 -5.53 -1.38 7.40
CA VAL A 212 -6.69 -1.91 6.67
C VAL A 212 -6.84 -3.40 6.95
N TYR A 213 -7.98 -3.80 7.50
CA TYR A 213 -8.27 -5.21 7.75
C TYR A 213 -9.02 -5.83 6.57
N GLY A 214 -8.69 -7.07 6.24
CA GLY A 214 -9.36 -7.86 5.19
C GLY A 214 -8.72 -7.76 3.80
N LEU A 215 -7.56 -7.12 3.65
CA LEU A 215 -6.84 -7.04 2.38
C LEU A 215 -6.45 -8.42 1.82
N ASP A 216 -6.24 -9.40 2.68
CA ASP A 216 -5.97 -10.79 2.34
C ASP A 216 -7.17 -11.54 1.74
N ARG A 217 -8.39 -11.01 1.90
CA ARG A 217 -9.64 -11.68 1.51
C ARG A 217 -10.50 -10.93 0.52
N VAL A 218 -10.21 -9.64 0.31
CA VAL A 218 -11.03 -8.79 -0.57
C VAL A 218 -10.91 -9.27 -2.01
N ASN A 219 -12.05 -9.36 -2.68
CA ASN A 219 -12.15 -9.59 -4.11
C ASN A 219 -12.37 -8.26 -4.83
N LEU A 220 -11.34 -7.78 -5.52
CA LEU A 220 -11.38 -6.50 -6.25
C LEU A 220 -12.29 -6.52 -7.49
N GLN A 221 -12.78 -7.69 -7.90
CA GLN A 221 -13.72 -7.85 -9.03
C GLN A 221 -15.19 -7.77 -8.57
N GLN A 222 -15.45 -7.76 -7.27
CA GLN A 222 -16.79 -7.65 -6.69
C GLN A 222 -16.98 -6.28 -6.04
N HIS A 223 -18.22 -5.92 -5.74
CA HIS A 223 -18.54 -4.69 -4.99
C HIS A 223 -17.89 -4.74 -3.61
N ILE A 224 -17.20 -3.66 -3.22
CA ILE A 224 -16.43 -3.62 -1.97
C ILE A 224 -17.17 -2.76 -0.95
N HIS A 225 -17.31 -3.28 0.26
CA HIS A 225 -17.79 -2.51 1.41
C HIS A 225 -16.62 -2.07 2.28
N ILE A 226 -16.69 -0.87 2.84
CA ILE A 226 -15.67 -0.35 3.77
C ILE A 226 -16.36 0.12 5.04
N VAL A 227 -16.04 -0.52 6.16
CA VAL A 227 -16.50 -0.14 7.51
C VAL A 227 -15.38 0.45 8.36
N GLU A 228 -15.70 0.95 9.55
CA GLU A 228 -14.71 1.50 10.48
C GLU A 228 -13.97 0.41 11.26
N GLY A 229 -14.73 -0.56 11.78
CA GLY A 229 -14.26 -1.58 12.71
C GLY A 229 -14.00 -2.94 12.06
N PRO A 230 -12.93 -3.65 12.47
CA PRO A 230 -12.67 -5.00 11.98
C PRO A 230 -13.81 -5.99 12.28
N ILE A 231 -14.47 -5.86 13.44
CA ILE A 231 -15.58 -6.75 13.81
C ILE A 231 -16.77 -6.55 12.86
N ASP A 232 -17.15 -5.31 12.56
CA ASP A 232 -18.24 -5.00 11.63
C ASP A 232 -18.00 -5.61 10.25
N SER A 233 -16.75 -5.60 9.79
CA SER A 233 -16.39 -6.17 8.48
C SER A 233 -16.57 -7.68 8.40
N MET A 234 -16.65 -8.39 9.54
CA MET A 234 -16.87 -9.84 9.57
C MET A 234 -18.32 -10.22 9.25
N PHE A 235 -19.24 -9.24 9.26
CA PHE A 235 -20.67 -9.45 9.03
C PHE A 235 -21.14 -9.10 7.62
N ILE A 236 -20.31 -8.39 6.84
CA ILE A 236 -20.63 -7.92 5.50
C ILE A 236 -19.73 -8.61 4.48
N ASP A 237 -20.32 -9.07 3.38
CA ASP A 237 -19.60 -9.72 2.31
C ASP A 237 -18.65 -8.75 1.59
N ASN A 238 -17.48 -9.27 1.20
CA ASN A 238 -16.42 -8.52 0.51
C ASN A 238 -16.11 -7.17 1.15
N CYS A 239 -15.89 -7.18 2.47
CA CYS A 239 -15.75 -5.98 3.29
C CYS A 239 -14.33 -5.78 3.83
N LEU A 240 -13.87 -4.53 3.80
CA LEU A 240 -12.65 -4.05 4.42
C LEU A 240 -13.00 -3.21 5.66
N ALA A 241 -12.08 -3.15 6.64
CA ALA A 241 -12.18 -2.17 7.72
C ALA A 241 -11.02 -1.17 7.67
N ALA A 242 -11.34 0.12 7.56
CA ALA A 242 -10.37 1.20 7.37
C ALA A 242 -10.78 2.49 8.13
N GLY A 243 -11.06 2.38 9.43
CA GLY A 243 -11.43 3.53 10.29
C GLY A 243 -10.38 4.66 10.28
N GLY A 244 -10.60 5.64 9.39
CA GLY A 244 -9.81 6.88 9.27
C GLY A 244 -8.62 6.84 8.30
N ALA A 245 -8.40 5.74 7.58
CA ALA A 245 -7.32 5.67 6.59
C ALA A 245 -7.84 6.01 5.19
N ASP A 246 -7.17 6.94 4.50
CA ASP A 246 -7.45 7.24 3.09
C ASP A 246 -7.01 6.07 2.20
N LEU A 247 -7.94 5.15 1.94
CA LEU A 247 -7.65 3.94 1.17
C LEU A 247 -7.59 4.27 -0.32
N THR A 248 -6.47 3.95 -0.96
CA THR A 248 -6.34 4.03 -2.42
C THR A 248 -6.55 2.63 -3.02
N LEU A 249 -7.80 2.27 -3.31
CA LEU A 249 -8.12 1.07 -4.07
C LEU A 249 -8.03 1.38 -5.56
N ARG A 250 -7.44 0.48 -6.35
CA ARG A 250 -7.47 0.54 -7.82
C ARG A 250 -8.81 0.00 -8.35
N VAL A 251 -9.91 0.54 -7.83
CA VAL A 251 -11.27 0.12 -8.12
C VAL A 251 -12.11 1.38 -8.39
N PRO A 252 -13.01 1.35 -9.39
CA PRO A 252 -13.92 2.47 -9.65
C PRO A 252 -14.71 2.89 -8.39
N PRO A 253 -14.87 4.19 -8.09
CA PRO A 253 -15.55 4.64 -6.87
C PRO A 253 -16.99 4.15 -6.71
N ASP A 254 -17.69 3.95 -7.82
CA ASP A 254 -19.06 3.41 -7.89
C ASP A 254 -19.16 1.93 -7.51
N ASN A 255 -18.05 1.19 -7.49
CA ASN A 255 -17.98 -0.19 -7.03
C ASN A 255 -17.52 -0.30 -5.55
N VAL A 256 -17.52 0.82 -4.81
CA VAL A 256 -17.13 0.87 -3.40
C VAL A 256 -18.19 1.61 -2.59
N THR A 257 -18.61 1.03 -1.47
CA THR A 257 -19.55 1.65 -0.52
C THR A 257 -18.92 1.78 0.86
N TYR A 258 -18.87 3.01 1.37
CA TYR A 258 -18.47 3.30 2.74
C TYR A 258 -19.66 3.23 3.70
N ILE A 259 -19.44 2.63 4.86
CA ILE A 259 -20.42 2.38 5.91
C ILE A 259 -19.79 2.84 7.23
N PHE A 260 -20.15 4.04 7.67
CA PHE A 260 -19.66 4.61 8.92
C PHE A 260 -20.52 4.19 10.12
N ASP A 261 -19.98 4.33 11.32
CA ASP A 261 -20.77 4.20 12.55
C ASP A 261 -21.91 5.23 12.53
N ASN A 262 -23.06 4.85 13.06
CA ASN A 262 -24.24 5.68 13.18
C ASN A 262 -24.08 6.73 14.29
N GLU A 263 -23.22 7.72 14.05
CA GLU A 263 -22.95 8.81 14.97
C GLU A 263 -23.25 10.18 14.33
N PRO A 264 -24.53 10.57 14.17
CA PRO A 264 -24.93 11.77 13.43
C PRO A 264 -24.44 13.09 14.04
N ARG A 265 -24.00 13.06 15.31
CA ARG A 265 -23.44 14.21 16.05
C ARG A 265 -21.90 14.24 16.06
N ASN A 266 -21.24 13.19 15.58
CA ASN A 266 -19.77 13.11 15.57
C ASN A 266 -19.22 13.88 14.36
N LYS A 267 -18.68 15.08 14.60
CA LYS A 267 -18.16 15.96 13.56
C LYS A 267 -17.05 15.32 12.71
N GLU A 268 -16.24 14.44 13.30
CA GLU A 268 -15.17 13.75 12.56
C GLU A 268 -15.73 12.73 11.59
N ILE A 269 -16.73 11.94 12.01
CA ILE A 269 -17.42 10.98 11.14
C ILE A 269 -18.16 11.71 10.02
N ILE A 270 -18.93 12.76 10.35
CA ILE A 270 -19.62 13.57 9.33
C ILE A 270 -18.65 14.16 8.32
N LYS A 271 -17.48 14.66 8.77
CA LYS A 271 -16.43 15.14 7.87
C LYS A 271 -15.95 14.04 6.92
N ARG A 272 -15.64 12.85 7.46
CA ARG A 272 -15.21 11.70 6.66
C ARG A 272 -16.28 11.26 5.65
N MET A 273 -17.57 11.33 6.01
CA MET A 273 -18.68 11.08 5.08
C MET A 273 -18.67 12.08 3.91
N TYR A 274 -18.47 13.37 4.18
CA TYR A 274 -18.34 14.37 3.10
C TYR A 274 -17.10 14.11 2.23
N ASP A 275 -15.95 13.75 2.83
CA ASP A 275 -14.73 13.44 2.09
C ASP A 275 -14.93 12.25 1.14
N VAL A 276 -15.64 11.20 1.58
CA VAL A 276 -16.01 10.06 0.75
C VAL A 276 -16.88 10.47 -0.43
N VAL A 277 -17.92 11.28 -0.21
CA VAL A 277 -18.82 11.75 -1.27
C VAL A 277 -18.08 12.65 -2.27
N SER A 278 -17.13 13.47 -1.81
CA SER A 278 -16.30 14.32 -2.67
C SER A 278 -15.41 13.53 -3.63
N LYS A 279 -15.11 12.27 -3.28
CA LYS A 279 -14.32 11.32 -4.08
C LYS A 279 -15.20 10.40 -4.94
N ASP A 280 -16.47 10.74 -5.11
CA ASP A 280 -17.48 10.00 -5.89
C ASP A 280 -17.78 8.57 -5.40
N TYR A 281 -17.35 8.20 -4.19
CA TYR A 281 -17.69 6.91 -3.60
C TYR A 281 -19.16 6.84 -3.16
N ASN A 282 -19.70 5.63 -3.10
CA ASN A 282 -21.01 5.41 -2.48
C ASN A 282 -20.90 5.48 -0.95
N LEU A 283 -21.97 5.94 -0.32
CA LEU A 283 -22.07 6.14 1.13
C LEU A 283 -23.40 5.60 1.63
N VAL A 284 -23.37 4.80 2.69
CA VAL A 284 -24.57 4.48 3.48
C VAL A 284 -24.88 5.64 4.40
N VAL A 285 -26.12 6.12 4.33
CA VAL A 285 -26.67 7.09 5.28
C VAL A 285 -27.81 6.40 6.03
N TRP A 286 -27.58 6.06 7.30
CA TRP A 286 -28.55 5.33 8.10
C TRP A 286 -29.90 6.06 8.19
N PRO A 287 -31.02 5.32 8.23
CA PRO A 287 -32.33 5.93 8.37
C PRO A 287 -32.49 6.55 9.78
N GLU A 288 -33.34 7.56 9.92
CA GLU A 288 -33.45 8.35 11.15
C GLU A 288 -33.89 7.55 12.38
N ASP A 289 -34.63 6.47 12.16
CA ASP A 289 -35.09 5.53 13.17
C ASP A 289 -34.05 4.48 13.56
N MET A 290 -32.89 4.42 12.89
CA MET A 290 -31.80 3.53 13.24
C MET A 290 -31.19 3.92 14.60
N ARG A 291 -31.37 3.04 15.58
CA ARG A 291 -30.87 3.24 16.96
C ARG A 291 -29.55 2.56 17.25
N HIS A 292 -29.15 1.59 16.43
CA HIS A 292 -27.93 0.84 16.61
C HIS A 292 -26.72 1.66 16.14
N LYS A 293 -25.61 1.56 16.88
CA LYS A 293 -24.40 2.34 16.61
C LYS A 293 -23.66 1.80 15.39
N ASP A 294 -23.48 0.49 15.31
CA ASP A 294 -22.68 -0.15 14.26
C ASP A 294 -23.34 -1.46 13.81
N VAL A 295 -22.71 -2.14 12.84
CA VAL A 295 -23.23 -3.37 12.24
C VAL A 295 -23.26 -4.50 13.28
N ASN A 296 -22.25 -4.57 14.15
CA ASN A 296 -22.23 -5.57 15.21
C ASN A 296 -23.36 -5.39 16.22
N ASP A 297 -23.66 -4.14 16.60
CA ASP A 297 -24.79 -3.80 17.47
C ASP A 297 -26.14 -4.19 16.84
N MET A 298 -26.29 -4.06 15.51
CA MET A 298 -27.49 -4.55 14.79
C MET A 298 -27.62 -6.07 14.86
N ILE A 299 -26.54 -6.81 14.60
CA ILE A 299 -26.53 -8.27 14.69
C ILE A 299 -26.88 -8.73 16.12
N MET A 300 -26.26 -8.12 17.13
CA MET A 300 -26.52 -8.46 18.53
C MET A 300 -27.96 -8.14 18.96
N ALA A 301 -28.62 -7.19 18.28
CA ALA A 301 -30.03 -6.88 18.49
C ALA A 301 -30.99 -7.86 17.78
N GLY A 302 -30.47 -8.83 17.03
CA GLY A 302 -31.24 -9.89 16.38
C GLY A 302 -31.46 -9.70 14.88
N LEU A 303 -30.90 -8.66 14.27
CA LEU A 303 -30.96 -8.52 12.81
C LEU A 303 -30.08 -9.59 12.15
N THR A 304 -30.61 -10.18 11.08
CA THR A 304 -29.89 -11.12 10.23
C THR A 304 -28.95 -10.40 9.27
N LYS A 305 -27.96 -11.13 8.75
CA LYS A 305 -27.05 -10.60 7.72
C LYS A 305 -27.80 -10.14 6.46
N ASN A 306 -28.89 -10.82 6.10
CA ASN A 306 -29.71 -10.45 4.94
C ASN A 306 -30.44 -9.13 5.18
N GLU A 307 -31.07 -8.96 6.34
CA GLU A 307 -31.72 -7.68 6.69
C GLU A 307 -30.72 -6.52 6.70
N ILE A 308 -29.52 -6.73 7.25
CA ILE A 308 -28.47 -5.70 7.21
C ILE A 308 -28.06 -5.38 5.78
N LYS A 309 -27.92 -6.38 4.91
CA LYS A 309 -27.61 -6.19 3.49
C LYS A 309 -28.70 -5.37 2.79
N ASP A 310 -29.97 -5.66 3.07
CA ASP A 310 -31.10 -4.93 2.51
C ASP A 310 -31.14 -3.47 3.00
N ILE A 311 -30.87 -3.25 4.30
CA ILE A 311 -30.74 -1.91 4.88
C ILE A 311 -29.59 -1.14 4.21
N ILE A 312 -28.41 -1.75 4.09
CA ILE A 312 -27.25 -1.14 3.42
C ILE A 312 -27.61 -0.77 1.98
N SER A 313 -28.18 -1.71 1.22
CA SER A 313 -28.54 -1.49 -0.19
C SER A 313 -29.56 -0.36 -0.35
N THR A 314 -30.60 -0.34 0.48
CA THR A 314 -31.70 0.65 0.40
C THR A 314 -31.25 2.06 0.81
N ASN A 315 -30.24 2.15 1.68
CA ASN A 315 -29.72 3.40 2.22
C ASN A 315 -28.36 3.80 1.62
N THR A 316 -27.95 3.16 0.52
CA THR A 316 -26.74 3.54 -0.23
C THR A 316 -27.06 4.70 -1.18
N HIS A 317 -26.27 5.76 -1.09
CA HIS A 317 -26.43 6.97 -1.87
C HIS A 317 -25.08 7.41 -2.47
N SER A 318 -25.12 8.22 -3.52
CA SER A 318 -23.92 8.76 -4.16
C SER A 318 -24.15 10.19 -4.65
N LYS A 319 -23.04 10.94 -4.82
CA LYS A 319 -23.06 12.30 -5.38
C LYS A 319 -24.09 13.20 -4.69
N LEU A 320 -24.97 13.83 -5.48
CA LEU A 320 -25.97 14.78 -4.98
C LEU A 320 -27.02 14.14 -4.04
N SER A 321 -27.38 12.86 -4.26
CA SER A 321 -28.34 12.18 -3.38
C SER A 321 -27.72 11.94 -2.00
N ALA A 322 -26.43 11.56 -1.96
CA ALA A 322 -25.69 11.41 -0.71
C ALA A 322 -25.56 12.74 0.05
N LEU A 323 -25.23 13.84 -0.64
CA LEU A 323 -25.15 15.17 -0.01
C LEU A 323 -26.49 15.60 0.60
N THR A 324 -27.58 15.37 -0.12
CA THR A 324 -28.94 15.66 0.34
C THR A 324 -29.28 14.85 1.59
N LYS A 325 -29.06 13.53 1.55
CA LYS A 325 -29.33 12.63 2.67
C LYS A 325 -28.46 12.91 3.89
N LEU A 326 -27.17 13.21 3.69
CA LEU A 326 -26.24 13.55 4.75
C LEU A 326 -26.62 14.85 5.48
N ASN A 327 -27.22 15.81 4.77
CA ASN A 327 -27.72 17.04 5.40
C ASN A 327 -28.91 16.80 6.33
N TYR A 328 -29.78 15.83 6.04
CA TYR A 328 -30.87 15.42 6.94
C TYR A 328 -30.35 14.56 8.10
N TYR A 329 -29.37 13.69 7.81
CA TYR A 329 -28.80 12.77 8.79
C TYR A 329 -28.01 13.49 9.90
N LYS A 330 -27.17 14.46 9.54
CA LYS A 330 -26.31 15.15 10.51
C LYS A 330 -27.15 15.90 11.54
N LYS A 331 -26.80 15.77 12.82
CA LYS A 331 -27.45 16.45 13.93
C LYS A 331 -26.43 17.40 14.57
N CYS A 332 -26.80 18.67 14.68
CA CYS A 332 -25.96 19.73 15.26
C CYS A 332 -25.61 19.45 16.73
#